data_AF-G9KYA3-F1
#
_entry.id   AF-G9KYA3-F1
#
_cell.length_a   1.000
_cell.length_b   1.000
_cell.length_c   1.000
_cell.angle_alpha   90.00
_cell.angle_beta   90.00
_cell.angle_gamma   90.00
#
_symmetry.space_group_name_H-M   'P 1'
#
loop_
_entity.id
_entity.type
_entity.pdbx_description
1 polymer ?
#
loop_
_entity_poly.entity_id
_entity_poly.type
_entity_poly.pdbx_seq_one_letter_code
_entity_poly.pdbx_strand_id
1 'polypeptide(L)'
;LNVFYEDSVNFDKDLLEFGTQGGVHIHEDGLTVTSPVLMWVQALDIILERMKASGFDFSQVLALSGAGQQHGSVYWKAGASRVLTSLSPDLLLHKQLQACFSIRDSPVWMDSSTTVQCRRLEAAVGGAQALSCLTGS
;
A
#
# COMPACT_ATOMS: atom_id res chain seq x y z
N LEU A 1 -1.43 26.42 8.88
CA LEU A 1 -1.17 25.82 7.55
C LEU A 1 -2.44 25.98 6.74
N ASN A 2 -2.36 26.60 5.56
CA ASN A 2 -3.53 26.78 4.70
C ASN A 2 -3.45 25.75 3.58
N VAL A 3 -4.42 24.85 3.53
CA VAL A 3 -4.57 23.91 2.41
C VAL A 3 -5.22 24.67 1.26
N PHE A 4 -4.61 24.62 0.08
CA PHE A 4 -5.11 25.32 -1.13
C PHE A 4 -5.50 24.38 -2.26
N TYR A 5 -5.15 23.09 -2.16
CA TYR A 5 -5.43 22.07 -3.14
C TYR A 5 -5.60 20.73 -2.42
N GLU A 6 -6.61 19.96 -2.83
CA GLU A 6 -6.90 18.60 -2.38
C GLU A 6 -7.48 17.83 -3.56
N ASP A 7 -7.07 16.57 -3.72
CA ASP A 7 -7.60 15.66 -4.72
C ASP A 7 -7.53 14.23 -4.18
N SER A 8 -8.31 13.30 -4.74
CA SER A 8 -8.36 11.91 -4.27
C SER A 8 -8.65 10.92 -5.38
N VAL A 9 -8.21 9.68 -5.17
CA VAL A 9 -8.61 8.51 -5.95
C VAL A 9 -9.34 7.56 -5.00
N ASN A 10 -10.55 7.17 -5.37
CA ASN A 10 -11.34 6.20 -4.62
C ASN A 10 -11.24 4.84 -5.32
N PHE A 11 -10.63 3.86 -4.66
CA PHE A 11 -10.32 2.56 -5.27
C PHE A 11 -11.54 1.87 -5.89
N ASP A 12 -12.65 1.76 -5.18
CA ASP A 12 -13.83 1.05 -5.68
C ASP A 12 -14.55 1.80 -6.82
N LYS A 13 -14.30 3.09 -7.01
CA LYS A 13 -14.91 3.90 -8.07
C LYS A 13 -14.00 4.06 -9.28
N ASP A 14 -12.71 4.28 -9.03
CA ASP A 14 -11.72 4.68 -10.03
C ASP A 14 -10.92 3.48 -10.56
N LEU A 15 -10.94 2.33 -9.87
CA LEU A 15 -10.12 1.15 -10.15
C LEU A 15 -10.96 -0.14 -10.06
N LEU A 16 -12.13 -0.12 -10.72
CA LEU A 16 -13.14 -1.17 -10.70
C LEU A 16 -12.60 -2.55 -11.11
N GLU A 17 -11.57 -2.59 -11.96
CA GLU A 17 -10.94 -3.82 -12.44
C GLU A 17 -10.30 -4.67 -11.35
N PHE A 18 -9.99 -4.07 -10.19
CA PHE A 18 -9.44 -4.81 -9.04
C PHE A 18 -10.54 -5.47 -8.20
N GLY A 19 -11.82 -5.16 -8.42
CA GLY A 19 -12.95 -5.84 -7.77
C GLY A 19 -12.95 -5.75 -6.24
N THR A 20 -12.47 -4.63 -5.68
CA THR A 20 -12.47 -4.40 -4.23
C THR A 20 -13.83 -3.90 -3.73
N GLN A 21 -14.06 -4.06 -2.43
CA GLN A 21 -15.12 -3.39 -1.69
C GLN A 21 -14.52 -2.75 -0.44
N GLY A 22 -14.68 -1.45 -0.27
CA GLY A 22 -13.94 -0.67 0.72
C GLY A 22 -12.44 -0.61 0.44
N GLY A 23 -12.00 -0.81 -0.80
CA GLY A 23 -10.58 -0.88 -1.16
C GLY A 23 -9.87 -2.18 -0.74
N VAL A 24 -10.61 -3.20 -0.31
CA VAL A 24 -10.06 -4.48 0.15
C VAL A 24 -10.80 -5.67 -0.48
N HIS A 25 -10.18 -6.84 -0.37
CA HIS A 25 -10.80 -8.15 -0.53
C HIS A 25 -10.88 -8.82 0.83
N ILE A 26 -12.10 -9.15 1.26
CA ILE A 26 -12.33 -10.05 2.40
C ILE A 26 -12.42 -11.46 1.82
N HIS A 27 -11.55 -12.35 2.27
CA HIS A 27 -11.47 -13.72 1.75
C HIS A 27 -12.57 -14.62 2.34
N GLU A 28 -12.71 -15.83 1.80
CA GLU A 28 -13.77 -16.79 2.19
C GLU A 28 -13.74 -17.18 3.67
N ASP A 29 -12.58 -17.13 4.33
CA ASP A 29 -12.44 -17.42 5.75
C ASP A 29 -13.03 -16.32 6.67
N GLY A 30 -13.38 -15.16 6.12
CA GLY A 30 -13.90 -14.01 6.85
C GLY A 30 -12.89 -13.33 7.77
N LEU A 31 -11.60 -13.71 7.72
CA LEU A 31 -10.54 -13.22 8.61
C LEU A 31 -9.39 -12.59 7.84
N THR A 32 -9.05 -13.16 6.68
CA THR A 32 -7.99 -12.67 5.81
C THR A 32 -8.49 -11.48 5.01
N VAL A 33 -7.78 -10.35 5.10
CA VAL A 33 -8.15 -9.11 4.41
C VAL A 33 -6.94 -8.51 3.72
N THR A 34 -7.06 -8.32 2.40
CA THR A 34 -5.95 -7.87 1.55
C THR A 34 -6.35 -6.74 0.61
N SER A 35 -5.38 -6.04 0.05
CA SER A 35 -5.57 -5.18 -1.13
C SER A 35 -4.51 -5.50 -2.20
N PRO A 36 -4.85 -5.44 -3.50
CA PRO A 36 -3.86 -5.63 -4.56
C PRO A 36 -2.81 -4.52 -4.56
N VAL A 37 -1.52 -4.86 -4.50
CA VAL A 37 -0.44 -3.85 -4.44
C VAL A 37 -0.43 -2.96 -5.69
N LEU A 38 -0.70 -3.54 -6.86
CA LEU A 38 -0.74 -2.78 -8.11
C LEU A 38 -1.91 -1.78 -8.16
N MET A 39 -2.97 -1.98 -7.38
CA MET A 39 -4.05 -1.00 -7.25
C MET A 39 -3.52 0.29 -6.61
N TRP A 40 -2.70 0.18 -5.55
CA TRP A 40 -2.07 1.35 -4.92
C TRP A 40 -1.11 2.07 -5.87
N VAL A 41 -0.33 1.32 -6.66
CA VAL A 41 0.58 1.90 -7.65
C VAL A 41 -0.20 2.62 -8.75
N GLN A 42 -1.25 2.00 -9.29
CA GLN A 42 -2.08 2.61 -10.33
C GLN A 42 -2.86 3.81 -9.82
N ALA A 43 -3.31 3.81 -8.55
CA ALA A 43 -3.92 4.98 -7.94
C ALA A 43 -2.96 6.18 -7.88
N LEU A 44 -1.67 5.95 -7.65
CA LEU A 44 -0.66 7.00 -7.67
C LEU A 44 -0.45 7.57 -9.08
N ASP A 45 -0.45 6.72 -10.12
CA ASP A 45 -0.44 7.20 -11.51
C ASP A 45 -1.65 8.11 -11.77
N ILE A 46 -2.87 7.67 -11.40
CA ILE A 46 -4.11 8.41 -11.65
C ILE A 46 -4.11 9.75 -10.91
N ILE A 47 -3.75 9.81 -9.63
CA ILE A 47 -3.80 11.07 -8.88
C ILE A 47 -2.78 12.08 -9.43
N LEU A 48 -1.57 11.64 -9.80
CA LEU A 48 -0.56 12.52 -10.39
C LEU A 48 -1.00 13.05 -11.77
N GLU A 49 -1.66 12.20 -12.58
CA GLU A 49 -2.25 12.63 -13.84
C GLU A 49 -3.40 13.62 -13.65
N ARG A 50 -4.30 13.39 -12.67
CA ARG A 50 -5.39 14.32 -12.32
C ARG A 50 -4.84 15.68 -11.89
N MET A 51 -3.84 15.69 -11.01
CA MET A 51 -3.14 16.91 -10.58
C MET A 51 -2.52 17.67 -11.76
N LYS A 52 -1.83 16.96 -12.65
CA LYS A 52 -1.25 17.55 -13.87
C LYS A 52 -2.34 18.13 -14.77
N ALA A 53 -3.43 17.39 -15.00
CA ALA A 53 -4.54 17.82 -15.84
C ALA A 53 -5.29 19.03 -15.25
N SER A 54 -5.36 19.16 -13.93
CA SER A 54 -5.93 20.33 -13.25
C SER A 54 -5.00 21.55 -13.23
N GLY A 55 -3.78 21.44 -13.78
CA GLY A 55 -2.81 22.53 -13.81
C GLY A 55 -2.07 22.76 -12.50
N PHE A 56 -1.93 21.74 -11.65
CA PHE A 56 -1.13 21.83 -10.44
C PHE A 56 0.35 22.10 -10.78
N ASP A 57 0.91 23.19 -10.27
CA ASP A 57 2.30 23.58 -10.52
C ASP A 57 3.27 22.82 -9.60
N PHE A 58 3.70 21.64 -10.07
CA PHE A 58 4.68 20.81 -9.37
C PHE A 58 6.03 21.51 -9.13
N SER A 59 6.36 22.59 -9.85
CA SER A 59 7.62 23.34 -9.64
C SER A 59 7.67 24.05 -8.27
N GLN A 60 6.53 24.27 -7.63
CA GLN A 60 6.43 24.89 -6.30
C GLN A 60 6.60 23.90 -5.15
N VAL A 61 6.68 22.59 -5.43
CA VAL A 61 6.79 21.55 -4.40
C VAL A 61 8.23 21.49 -3.88
N LEU A 62 8.46 22.05 -2.68
CA LEU A 62 9.77 22.04 -2.03
C LEU A 62 10.08 20.71 -1.32
N ALA A 63 9.06 20.03 -0.83
CA ALA A 63 9.17 18.77 -0.12
C ALA A 63 7.85 18.00 -0.17
N LEU A 64 7.93 16.68 0.00
CA LEU A 64 6.77 15.82 0.15
C LEU A 64 6.97 14.86 1.34
N SER A 65 5.88 14.52 1.99
CA SER A 65 5.78 13.44 2.97
C SER A 65 4.40 12.80 2.82
N GLY A 66 4.19 11.66 3.46
CA GLY A 66 2.93 10.94 3.36
C GLY A 66 2.66 10.07 4.57
N ALA A 67 1.42 9.63 4.67
CA ALA A 67 0.99 8.61 5.61
C ALA A 67 0.54 7.38 4.81
N GLY A 68 0.86 6.19 5.32
CA GLY A 68 0.28 4.93 4.86
C GLY A 68 -0.63 4.38 5.94
N GLN A 69 -1.66 3.62 5.55
CA GLN A 69 -2.39 2.79 6.50
C GLN A 69 -1.41 1.89 7.27
N GLN A 70 -1.57 1.80 8.59
CA GLN A 70 -0.64 1.08 9.45
C GLN A 70 -0.72 -0.44 9.24
N HIS A 71 0.29 -1.18 9.70
CA HIS A 71 0.40 -2.65 9.70
C HIS A 71 0.45 -3.35 8.32
N GLY A 72 -0.03 -2.70 7.25
CA GLY A 72 0.06 -3.23 5.89
C GLY A 72 1.51 -3.47 5.46
N SER A 73 1.73 -4.50 4.67
CA SER A 73 3.06 -4.91 4.22
C SER A 73 3.11 -5.13 2.72
N VAL A 74 4.21 -4.74 2.07
CA VAL A 74 4.47 -4.93 0.63
C VAL A 74 5.68 -5.83 0.45
N TYR A 75 5.56 -6.83 -0.42
CA TYR A 75 6.59 -7.84 -0.62
C TYR A 75 7.22 -7.68 -2.00
N TRP A 76 8.40 -7.05 -2.03
CA TRP A 76 9.16 -6.83 -3.26
C TRP A 76 9.84 -8.11 -3.73
N LYS A 77 9.74 -8.39 -5.02
CA LYS A 77 10.46 -9.47 -5.69
C LYS A 77 11.94 -9.12 -5.82
N ALA A 78 12.81 -10.13 -5.74
CA ALA A 78 14.23 -9.98 -6.01
C ALA A 78 14.46 -9.29 -7.37
N GLY A 79 15.29 -8.25 -7.38
CA GLY A 79 15.57 -7.44 -8.58
C GLY A 79 14.68 -6.21 -8.77
N ALA A 80 13.58 -6.05 -8.03
CA ALA A 80 12.68 -4.90 -8.18
C ALA A 80 13.36 -3.54 -7.97
N SER A 81 14.36 -3.48 -7.07
CA SER A 81 15.17 -2.27 -6.86
C SER A 81 15.84 -1.78 -8.15
N ARG A 82 16.26 -2.68 -9.05
CA ARG A 82 16.85 -2.29 -10.34
C ARG A 82 15.83 -1.58 -11.23
N VAL A 83 14.60 -2.09 -11.27
CA VAL A 83 13.50 -1.48 -12.02
C VAL A 83 13.18 -0.08 -11.47
N LEU A 84 13.11 0.05 -10.14
CA LEU A 84 12.88 1.35 -9.48
C LEU A 84 13.97 2.39 -9.80
N THR A 85 15.23 1.97 -9.92
CA THR A 85 16.34 2.87 -10.29
C THR A 85 16.39 3.21 -11.78
N SER A 86 15.57 2.57 -12.62
CA SER A 86 15.59 2.72 -14.08
C SER A 86 14.18 3.01 -14.64
N LEU A 87 13.35 3.72 -13.89
CA LEU A 87 12.02 4.10 -14.35
C LEU A 87 12.12 5.08 -15.53
N SER A 88 11.36 4.81 -16.59
CA SER A 88 11.16 5.73 -17.69
C SER A 88 10.04 6.72 -17.36
N PRO A 89 10.23 8.03 -17.58
CA PRO A 89 9.18 9.04 -17.41
C PRO A 89 8.08 8.94 -18.47
N ASP A 90 8.30 8.20 -19.56
CA ASP A 90 7.34 8.03 -20.66
C ASP A 90 6.30 6.95 -20.37
N LEU A 91 6.42 6.23 -19.25
CA LEU A 91 5.59 5.08 -18.90
C LEU A 91 5.00 5.23 -17.50
N LEU A 92 3.79 4.71 -17.33
CA LEU A 92 3.10 4.68 -16.05
C LEU A 92 3.79 3.70 -15.07
N LEU A 93 3.80 4.05 -13.79
CA LEU A 93 4.43 3.25 -12.73
C LEU A 93 3.83 1.84 -12.69
N HIS A 94 2.50 1.73 -12.76
CA HIS A 94 1.82 0.45 -12.70
C HIS A 94 2.15 -0.45 -13.89
N LYS A 95 2.61 0.09 -15.03
CA LYS A 95 3.10 -0.71 -16.18
C LYS A 95 4.52 -1.21 -15.94
N GLN A 96 5.38 -0.37 -15.38
CA GLN A 96 6.79 -0.70 -15.13
C GLN A 96 6.97 -1.66 -13.95
N LEU A 97 6.09 -1.58 -12.94
CA LEU A 97 6.21 -2.33 -11.69
C LEU A 97 5.38 -3.63 -11.63
N GLN A 98 4.70 -4.03 -12.72
CA GLN A 98 3.80 -5.20 -12.72
C GLN A 98 4.44 -6.50 -12.21
N ALA A 99 5.72 -6.71 -12.53
CA ALA A 99 6.47 -7.90 -12.16
C ALA A 99 7.34 -7.73 -10.91
N CYS A 100 7.24 -6.60 -10.20
CA CYS A 100 8.12 -6.24 -9.09
C CYS A 100 7.68 -6.75 -7.72
N PHE A 101 6.49 -7.37 -7.62
CA PHE A 101 5.94 -7.85 -6.35
C PHE A 101 5.91 -9.38 -6.31
N SER A 102 6.35 -9.97 -5.20
CA SER A 102 6.31 -11.43 -5.00
C SER A 102 4.97 -11.90 -4.43
N ILE A 103 4.27 -11.02 -3.71
CA ILE A 103 2.88 -11.21 -3.26
C ILE A 103 2.04 -10.13 -3.92
N ARG A 104 0.94 -10.54 -4.58
CA ARG A 104 0.06 -9.62 -5.31
C ARG A 104 -0.93 -8.92 -4.38
N ASP A 105 -1.48 -9.67 -3.43
CA ASP A 105 -2.49 -9.21 -2.49
C ASP A 105 -1.86 -9.03 -1.11
N SER A 106 -1.65 -7.76 -0.75
CA SER A 106 -0.98 -7.38 0.49
C SER A 106 -1.97 -7.39 1.65
N PRO A 107 -1.61 -7.97 2.83
CA PRO A 107 -2.45 -7.85 4.01
C PRO A 107 -2.51 -6.39 4.46
N VAL A 108 -3.67 -6.01 4.99
CA VAL A 108 -3.94 -4.65 5.50
C VAL A 108 -4.27 -4.71 7.00
N TRP A 109 -4.43 -3.54 7.64
CA TRP A 109 -4.72 -3.45 9.08
C TRP A 109 -6.00 -4.19 9.52
N MET A 110 -6.91 -4.48 8.59
CA MET A 110 -8.15 -5.20 8.85
C MET A 110 -7.97 -6.72 8.98
N ASP A 111 -6.80 -7.26 8.64
CA ASP A 111 -6.53 -8.70 8.71
C ASP A 111 -6.51 -9.20 10.16
N SER A 112 -7.20 -10.32 10.41
CA SER A 112 -7.27 -10.97 11.72
C SER A 112 -6.93 -12.47 11.66
N SER A 113 -6.34 -12.92 10.55
CA SER A 113 -6.07 -14.33 10.24
C SER A 113 -4.88 -14.94 11.00
N THR A 114 -4.08 -14.11 11.69
CA THR A 114 -2.75 -14.47 12.18
C THR A 114 -2.68 -14.85 13.66
N THR A 115 -3.80 -15.24 14.28
CA THR A 115 -3.87 -15.57 15.73
C THR A 115 -2.83 -16.62 16.14
N VAL A 116 -2.61 -17.65 15.32
CA VAL A 116 -1.62 -18.71 15.61
C VAL A 116 -0.20 -18.14 15.65
N GLN A 117 0.14 -17.23 14.75
CA GLN A 117 1.43 -16.57 14.67
C GLN A 117 1.64 -15.61 15.84
N CYS A 118 0.62 -14.86 16.25
CA CYS A 118 0.67 -14.01 17.44
C CYS A 118 1.05 -14.82 18.68
N ARG A 119 0.38 -15.97 18.92
CA ARG A 119 0.70 -16.84 20.07
C ARG A 119 2.10 -17.44 19.99
N ARG A 120 2.56 -17.80 18.79
CA ARG A 120 3.93 -18.30 18.59
C ARG A 120 4.98 -17.22 18.88
N LEU A 121 4.74 -15.99 18.45
CA LEU A 121 5.65 -14.87 18.70
C LEU A 121 5.76 -14.56 20.19
N GLU A 122 4.63 -14.44 20.89
CA GLU A 122 4.60 -14.25 22.35
C GLU A 122 5.37 -15.38 23.05
N ALA A 123 5.09 -16.64 22.73
CA ALA A 123 5.76 -17.78 23.35
C ALA A 123 7.28 -17.79 23.10
N ALA A 124 7.72 -17.40 21.91
CA ALA A 124 9.14 -17.38 21.54
C ALA A 124 9.97 -16.34 22.31
N VAL A 125 9.34 -15.26 22.79
CA VAL A 125 10.03 -14.16 23.50
C VAL A 125 9.77 -14.13 25.01
N GLY A 126 9.08 -15.14 25.55
CA GLY A 126 8.82 -15.25 27.00
C GLY A 126 7.47 -14.72 27.48
N GLY A 127 6.49 -14.57 26.57
CA GLY A 127 5.10 -14.22 26.85
C GLY A 127 4.70 -12.83 26.37
N ALA A 128 3.40 -12.54 26.44
CA ALA A 128 2.81 -11.30 25.94
C ALA A 128 3.42 -10.03 26.57
N GLN A 129 3.63 -10.03 27.89
CA GLN A 129 4.21 -8.87 28.58
C GLN A 129 5.67 -8.62 28.14
N ALA A 130 6.45 -9.68 27.90
CA ALA A 130 7.82 -9.56 27.43
C ALA A 130 7.86 -8.98 26.01
N LEU A 131 6.97 -9.44 25.12
CA LEU A 131 6.82 -8.88 23.77
C LEU A 131 6.48 -7.39 23.83
N SER A 132 5.47 -7.02 24.62
CA SER A 132 5.03 -5.62 24.78
C SER A 132 6.13 -4.72 25.34
N CYS A 133 6.94 -5.20 26.30
CA CYS A 133 8.10 -4.45 26.79
C CYS A 133 9.17 -4.23 25.71
N LEU A 134 9.31 -5.14 24.73
CA LEU A 134 10.29 -5.03 23.64
C LEU A 134 9.80 -4.13 22.50
N THR A 135 8.51 -4.16 22.18
CA THR A 135 7.95 -3.57 20.95
C THR A 135 6.95 -2.43 21.19
N GLY A 136 6.43 -2.30 22.41
CA GLY A 136 5.35 -1.38 22.77
C GLY A 136 3.93 -1.92 22.52
N SER A 137 3.77 -3.18 22.14
CA SER A 137 2.47 -3.86 21.96
C SER A 137 2.57 -5.35 22.24
#